data_AF-A0A7X7J3T9-F1
#
_entry.id   AF-A0A7X7J3T9-F1
#
_cell.length_a   1.000
_cell.length_b   1.000
_cell.length_c   1.000
_cell.angle_alpha   90.00
_cell.angle_beta   90.00
_cell.angle_gamma   90.00
#
_symmetry.space_group_name_H-M   'P 1'
#
loop_
_entity.id
_entity.type
_entity.pdbx_description
1 polymer ?
#
loop_
_entity_poly.entity_id
_entity_poly.type
_entity_poly.pdbx_seq_one_letter_code
_entity_poly.pdbx_strand_id
1 'polypeptide(L)'
;FDQGGNVWEWNEAIVDQDATYAYRGLRGGSFYLISDALLASHRGPYDPTYEFNSFGFRVSEVPEPASLLLLAFGGLALMRRRKALGIAVLTPQ
;
A
#
# COMPACT_ATOMS: atom_id res chain seq x y z
N PHE A 1 14.11 0.87 8.49
CA PHE A 1 14.62 1.66 9.63
C PHE A 1 15.06 3.01 9.09
N ASP A 2 15.32 4.01 9.94
CA ASP A 2 15.71 5.38 9.53
C ASP A 2 14.61 6.27 8.92
N GLN A 3 13.36 6.06 9.34
CA GLN A 3 12.25 6.97 9.01
C GLN A 3 11.95 7.97 10.14
N GLY A 4 12.87 8.13 11.11
CA GLY A 4 12.70 9.04 12.23
C GLY A 4 13.10 10.48 11.87
N GLY A 5 12.21 11.45 12.10
CA GLY A 5 12.47 12.88 11.92
C GLY A 5 11.90 13.45 10.62
N ASN A 6 12.36 14.66 10.26
CA ASN A 6 11.76 15.51 9.22
C ASN A 6 10.31 15.90 9.55
N VAL A 7 9.32 15.08 9.22
CA VAL A 7 7.89 15.35 9.46
C VAL A 7 7.19 14.08 9.91
N TRP A 8 6.14 14.25 10.72
CA TRP A 8 5.23 13.15 11.02
C TRP A 8 4.56 12.67 9.75
N GLU A 9 4.38 11.36 9.65
CA GLU A 9 3.78 10.75 8.48
C GLU A 9 2.45 10.10 8.84
N TRP A 10 1.38 10.63 8.23
CA TRP A 10 0.07 10.02 8.23
C TRP A 10 0.13 8.62 7.61
N ASN A 11 -0.62 7.69 8.20
CA ASN A 11 -0.92 6.40 7.61
C ASN A 11 -2.39 6.04 7.85
N GLU A 12 -2.86 5.01 7.14
CA GLU A 12 -4.26 4.62 7.12
C GLU A 12 -4.72 3.91 8.41
N ALA A 13 -3.80 3.54 9.31
CA ALA A 13 -4.14 2.76 10.49
C ALA A 13 -5.06 3.56 11.44
N ILE A 14 -6.14 2.92 11.85
CA ILE A 14 -6.96 3.38 12.97
C ILE A 14 -6.24 2.96 14.25
N VAL A 15 -5.81 3.95 15.03
CA VAL A 15 -5.02 3.73 16.25
C VAL A 15 -5.82 3.95 17.52
N ASP A 16 -6.91 4.73 17.43
CA ASP A 16 -7.88 4.97 18.48
C ASP A 16 -9.25 5.30 17.82
N GLN A 17 -10.36 4.89 18.43
CA GLN A 17 -11.71 5.15 17.89
C GLN A 17 -12.79 5.03 18.96
N ASP A 18 -13.89 5.75 18.76
CA ASP A 18 -15.16 5.58 19.46
C ASP A 18 -16.29 5.19 18.48
N ALA A 19 -17.54 5.23 18.93
CA ALA A 19 -18.69 4.83 18.13
C ALA A 19 -18.98 5.75 16.91
N THR A 20 -18.42 6.95 16.90
CA THR A 20 -18.70 8.02 15.93
C THR A 20 -17.46 8.53 15.22
N TYR A 21 -16.27 8.26 15.76
CA TYR A 21 -15.03 8.86 15.30
C TYR A 21 -13.84 7.90 15.35
N ALA A 22 -12.89 8.07 14.42
CA ALA A 22 -11.69 7.26 14.34
C ALA A 22 -10.45 8.14 14.06
N TYR A 23 -9.44 8.01 14.93
CA TYR A 23 -8.17 8.69 14.82
C TYR A 23 -7.21 7.92 13.92
N ARG A 24 -6.45 8.65 13.09
CA ARG A 24 -5.43 8.08 12.21
C ARG A 24 -4.06 8.12 12.88
N GLY A 25 -3.17 7.24 12.43
CA GLY A 25 -1.83 7.12 13.00
C GLY A 25 -0.84 8.09 12.36
N LEU A 26 -0.04 8.75 13.19
CA LEU A 26 1.20 9.43 12.82
C LEU A 26 2.42 8.61 13.24
N ARG A 27 3.45 8.60 12.40
CA ARG A 27 4.72 7.86 12.61
C ARG A 27 5.93 8.71 12.24
N GLY A 28 7.09 8.33 12.79
CA GLY A 28 8.38 8.92 12.43
C GLY A 28 8.79 10.15 13.23
N GLY A 29 7.87 10.89 13.85
CA GLY A 29 8.22 12.15 14.52
C GLY A 29 8.61 13.25 13.51
N SER A 30 9.06 14.41 13.99
CA SER A 30 9.42 15.56 13.15
C SER A 30 10.73 16.20 13.57
N PHE A 31 11.19 17.21 12.83
CA PHE A 31 12.45 17.92 13.06
C PHE A 31 12.60 18.60 14.43
N TYR A 32 11.52 18.79 15.19
CA TYR A 32 11.55 19.45 16.51
C TYR A 32 11.17 18.53 17.67
N LEU A 33 10.94 17.24 17.44
CA LEU A 33 10.45 16.34 18.48
C LEU A 33 11.55 15.57 19.22
N ILE A 34 11.24 15.24 20.47
CA ILE A 34 12.04 14.46 21.40
C ILE A 34 12.08 12.96 21.05
N SER A 35 13.08 12.24 21.57
CA SER A 35 13.45 10.86 21.23
C SER A 35 12.30 9.86 21.21
N ASP A 36 11.31 10.01 22.09
CA ASP A 36 10.20 9.05 22.23
C ASP A 36 9.29 9.02 20.99
N ALA A 37 9.09 10.17 20.35
CA ALA A 37 8.31 10.28 19.11
C ALA A 37 9.04 9.66 17.91
N LEU A 38 10.38 9.55 17.98
CA LEU A 38 11.21 8.94 16.95
C LEU A 38 11.25 7.41 17.05
N LEU A 39 10.73 6.84 18.15
CA LEU A 39 10.72 5.39 18.33
C LEU A 39 9.86 4.72 17.27
N ALA A 40 10.39 3.65 16.69
CA ALA A 40 9.66 2.82 15.74
C ALA A 40 8.41 2.18 16.35
N SER A 41 8.21 2.18 17.68
CA SER A 41 6.98 1.72 18.33
C SER A 41 5.95 2.82 18.57
N HIS A 42 6.32 4.10 18.48
CA HIS A 42 5.44 5.21 18.85
C HIS A 42 4.29 5.39 17.86
N ARG A 43 3.04 5.35 18.31
CA ARG A 43 1.86 5.57 17.46
C ARG A 43 1.15 6.83 17.95
N GLY A 44 1.17 7.90 17.18
CA GLY A 44 0.49 9.15 17.53
C GLY A 44 -0.94 9.17 16.98
N PRO A 45 -2.00 9.00 17.80
CA PRO A 45 -3.37 9.17 17.36
C PRO A 45 -3.67 10.66 17.14
N TYR A 46 -4.09 11.02 15.93
CA TYR A 46 -4.52 12.37 15.63
C TYR A 46 -5.78 12.39 14.78
N ASP A 47 -6.49 13.50 14.91
CA ASP A 47 -7.70 13.77 14.15
C ASP A 47 -7.36 13.81 12.65
N PRO A 48 -8.02 13.00 11.79
CA PRO A 48 -7.73 12.92 10.35
C PRO A 48 -7.87 14.25 9.60
N THR A 49 -8.58 15.23 10.15
CA THR A 49 -8.74 16.57 9.57
C THR A 49 -7.69 17.57 10.05
N TYR A 50 -6.88 17.20 11.06
CA TYR A 50 -5.89 18.09 11.63
C TYR A 50 -4.67 18.24 10.71
N GLU A 51 -4.30 19.48 10.45
CA GLU A 51 -3.18 19.84 9.59
C GLU A 51 -2.18 20.70 10.36
N PHE A 52 -0.89 20.42 10.13
CA PHE A 52 0.19 21.12 10.79
C PHE A 52 1.43 21.13 9.88
N ASN A 53 2.27 22.15 10.01
CA ASN A 53 3.44 22.34 9.14
C ASN A 53 4.52 21.24 9.26
N SER A 54 4.42 20.39 10.28
CA SER A 54 5.31 19.25 10.50
C SER A 54 4.64 17.90 10.22
N PHE A 55 3.45 17.91 9.61
CA PHE A 55 2.73 16.70 9.21
C PHE A 55 2.82 16.55 7.69
N GLY A 56 3.02 15.31 7.25
CA GLY A 56 3.13 14.92 5.86
C GLY A 56 2.71 13.46 5.69
N PHE A 57 3.20 12.83 4.62
CA PHE A 57 2.91 11.44 4.31
C PHE A 57 4.02 10.85 3.44
N ARG A 58 4.10 9.52 3.41
CA ARG A 58 4.84 8.77 2.39
C ARG A 58 3.84 7.95 1.61
N VAL A 59 4.04 7.90 0.30
CA VAL A 59 3.24 7.05 -0.57
C VAL A 59 3.76 5.62 -0.50
N SER A 60 2.84 4.67 -0.36
CA SER A 60 3.13 3.25 -0.51
C SER A 60 2.16 2.66 -1.53
N GLU A 61 2.66 1.76 -2.37
CA GLU A 61 1.85 0.99 -3.30
C GLU A 61 1.86 -0.47 -2.85
N VAL A 62 0.68 -1.10 -2.87
CA VAL A 62 0.55 -2.55 -2.78
C VAL A 62 0.38 -3.06 -4.21
N PRO A 63 1.39 -3.71 -4.81
CA PRO A 63 1.28 -4.24 -6.16
C PRO A 63 0.06 -5.17 -6.24
N GLU A 64 -0.75 -5.04 -7.29
CA GLU A 64 -1.98 -5.82 -7.40
C GLU A 64 -1.69 -7.34 -7.30
N PRO A 65 -2.28 -8.04 -6.32
CA PRO A 65 -1.98 -9.45 -6.08
C PRO A 65 -2.38 -10.34 -7.27
N ALA A 66 -3.32 -9.89 -8.11
CA ALA A 66 -3.85 -10.65 -9.23
C ALA A 66 -3.18 -10.33 -10.57
N SER A 67 -2.42 -9.25 -10.70
CA SER A 67 -1.88 -8.82 -12.01
C SER A 67 -0.97 -9.89 -12.63
N LEU A 68 -0.13 -10.55 -11.82
CA LEU A 68 0.71 -11.67 -12.27
C LEU A 68 -0.12 -12.92 -12.62
N LEU A 69 -1.19 -13.20 -11.87
CA LEU A 69 -2.08 -14.33 -12.15
C LEU A 69 -2.87 -14.10 -13.43
N LEU A 70 -3.40 -12.90 -13.66
CA LEU A 70 -4.08 -12.51 -14.88
C LEU A 70 -3.16 -12.62 -16.09
N LEU A 71 -1.91 -12.15 -15.97
CA LEU A 71 -0.90 -12.30 -17.02
C LEU A 71 -0.60 -13.78 -17.31
N ALA A 72 -0.42 -14.60 -16.28
CA ALA A 72 -0.14 -16.02 -16.41
C ALA A 72 -1.33 -16.78 -17.06
N PHE A 73 -2.54 -16.60 -16.56
CA PHE A 73 -3.74 -17.25 -17.10
C PHE A 73 -4.10 -16.74 -18.49
N GLY A 74 -3.96 -15.44 -18.76
CA GLY A 74 -4.13 -14.86 -20.09
C GLY A 74 -3.11 -15.43 -21.08
N GLY A 75 -1.84 -15.51 -20.69
CA GLY A 75 -0.78 -16.13 -21.49
C GLY A 75 -1.07 -17.60 -21.80
N LEU A 76 -1.44 -18.39 -20.78
CA LEU A 76 -1.82 -19.79 -20.95
C LEU A 76 -3.03 -19.97 -21.88
N ALA A 77 -4.07 -19.13 -21.74
CA ALA A 77 -5.24 -19.15 -22.59
C ALA A 77 -4.89 -18.86 -24.06
N LEU A 78 -4.04 -17.86 -24.30
CA LEU A 78 -3.53 -17.53 -25.63
C LEU A 78 -2.69 -18.66 -26.24
N MET A 79 -1.82 -19.31 -25.45
CA MET A 79 -1.03 -20.46 -25.90
C MET A 79 -1.92 -21.67 -26.26
N ARG A 80 -2.96 -21.96 -25.45
CA ARG A 80 -3.94 -23.02 -25.75
C ARG A 80 -4.70 -22.72 -27.03
N ARG A 81 -5.15 -21.48 -27.23
CA ARG A 81 -5.82 -21.05 -28.47
C ARG A 81 -4.92 -21.21 -29.70
N ARG A 82 -3.64 -20.85 -29.61
CA ARG A 82 -2.67 -21.03 -30.71
C ARG A 82 -2.47 -22.49 -31.07
N LYS A 83 -2.35 -23.40 -30.09
CA LYS A 83 -2.21 -24.84 -30.35
C LYS A 83 -3.48 -25.43 -30.98
N ALA A 84 -4.66 -25.05 -30.51
CA ALA A 84 -5.94 -25.54 -31.07
C ALA A 84 -6.13 -25.12 -32.54
N LEU A 85 -5.75 -23.89 -32.89
CA LEU A 85 -5.80 -23.41 -34.28
C LEU A 85 -4.76 -24.11 -35.18
N GLY A 86 -3.56 -24.39 -34.67
CA GLY A 86 -2.53 -25.12 -35.43
C GLY A 86 -2.90 -26.58 -35.73
N ILE A 87 -3.63 -27.25 -34.82
CA ILE A 87 -4.12 -28.62 -35.03
C ILE A 87 -5.24 -28.64 -36.08
N ALA A 88 -6.14 -27.66 -36.07
CA ALA A 88 -7.24 -27.58 -37.04
C ALA A 88 -6.78 -27.37 -38.50
N VAL A 89 -5.57 -26.85 -38.71
CA VAL A 89 -4.98 -26.62 -40.05
C VAL A 89 -4.38 -27.90 -40.66
N LEU A 90 -4.08 -28.93 -39.85
CA LEU A 90 -3.35 -30.13 -40.28
C LEU A 90 -4.21 -31.38 -40.49
N THR A 91 -5.54 -31.30 -40.37
CA THR A 91 -6.47 -32.37 -40.78
C THR A 91 -6.94 -32.17 -42.22
N PRO A 92 -6.43 -32.92 -43.22
CA PRO A 92 -7.02 -32.94 -44.55
C PRO A 92 -8.34 -33.71 -44.52
N GLN A 93 -9.28 -33.30 -45.37
CA GLN A 93 -10.54 -34.01 -45.64
C GLN A 93 -10.29 -35.31 -46.38
#